data_AF-A0A453FPU0-F1
#
_entry.id   AF-A0A453FPU0-F1
#
_cell.length_a   1.000
_cell.length_b   1.000
_cell.length_c   1.000
_cell.angle_alpha   90.00
_cell.angle_beta   90.00
_cell.angle_gamma   90.00
#
_symmetry.space_group_name_H-M   'P 1'
#
loop_
_entity.id
_entity.type
_entity.pdbx_description
1 polymer ?
#
loop_
_entity_poly.entity_id
_entity_poly.type
_entity_poly.pdbx_seq_one_letter_code
_entity_poly.pdbx_strand_id
1 'polypeptide(L)'
;MLFGLRQTNMIEKEREQPCHHPGVPETETPYVHFPTPNTYKCACTPVRFFAILSMQRSGSGWFETLLNSHENISSNGEIFSVKDRRSNVTAITQTLDKLYNLDWVSSAAKNECTAAVGLKWMLNQGLMKHHQEIAEYFNRRGVSLIFLLRRNLLQRHVSILANDYDRNTKQLNGTHKAHVHHRGQADVLAQYKPTIDTKLLIAELKRSDKLAADGLVGFKKIRSIVLYYEDVVSNHTKLTDVLDFLKLPNMKLSSRHVKIHTKRLRDHIDNWTDVSNTLNGTQYQSFLNG
;
A
#
# COMPACT_ATOMS: atom_id res chain seq x y z
N MET A 1 16.75 -56.17 11.76
CA MET A 1 17.80 -55.18 11.46
C MET A 1 17.18 -54.10 10.58
N LEU A 2 16.51 -53.11 11.19
CA LEU A 2 17.02 -51.76 11.45
C LEU A 2 17.53 -51.03 10.19
N PHE A 3 16.62 -50.29 9.53
CA PHE A 3 16.97 -49.07 8.80
C PHE A 3 16.55 -47.89 9.66
N GLY A 4 17.53 -47.09 10.08
CA GLY A 4 17.36 -45.96 10.98
C GLY A 4 16.74 -44.74 10.27
N LEU A 5 15.67 -44.21 10.86
CA LEU A 5 15.16 -42.88 10.59
C LEU A 5 16.04 -41.86 11.35
N ARG A 6 16.76 -41.02 10.61
CA ARG A 6 17.39 -39.81 11.16
C ARG A 6 16.29 -38.84 11.58
N GLN A 7 16.05 -38.76 12.89
CA GLN A 7 15.34 -37.66 13.52
C GLN A 7 16.14 -36.36 13.30
N THR A 8 15.64 -35.45 12.47
CA THR A 8 16.05 -34.05 12.50
C THR A 8 15.40 -33.41 13.73
N ASN A 9 16.20 -33.25 14.78
CA ASN A 9 15.86 -32.47 15.96
C ASN A 9 15.69 -31.00 15.57
N MET A 10 14.46 -30.57 15.31
CA MET A 10 14.08 -29.18 15.51
C MET A 10 13.75 -29.04 17.00
N ILE A 11 14.57 -28.26 17.70
CA ILE A 11 14.34 -27.86 19.08
C ILE A 11 13.00 -27.12 19.10
N GLU A 12 11.94 -27.78 19.58
CA GLU A 12 10.70 -27.12 19.99
C GLU A 12 11.08 -26.13 21.10
N LYS A 13 11.18 -24.86 20.74
CA LYS A 13 11.20 -23.77 21.72
C LYS A 13 9.92 -23.94 22.54
N GLU A 14 10.08 -24.10 23.85
CA GLU A 14 9.01 -24.33 24.82
C GLU A 14 7.73 -23.58 24.43
N ARG A 15 6.61 -24.32 24.30
CA ARG A 15 5.28 -23.75 24.10
C ARG A 15 4.95 -22.84 25.28
N GLU A 16 5.30 -21.56 25.15
CA GLU A 16 4.78 -20.47 25.97
C GLU A 16 3.25 -20.55 25.99
N GLN A 17 2.63 -20.27 27.14
CA GLN A 17 1.18 -20.38 27.37
C GLN A 17 0.38 -19.87 26.15
N PRO A 18 -0.60 -20.65 25.63
CA PRO A 18 -1.38 -20.21 24.49
C PRO A 18 -2.16 -18.95 24.89
N CYS A 19 -1.80 -17.82 24.30
CA CYS A 19 -2.55 -16.59 24.42
C CYS A 19 -3.99 -16.86 23.96
N HIS A 20 -4.92 -16.94 24.91
CA HIS A 20 -6.34 -17.16 24.64
C HIS A 20 -7.06 -15.82 24.69
N HIS A 21 -7.78 -15.49 23.62
CA HIS A 21 -8.61 -14.29 23.57
C HIS A 21 -10.08 -14.70 23.36
N PRO A 22 -10.81 -15.06 24.44
CA PRO A 22 -12.17 -15.64 24.34
C PRO A 22 -13.21 -14.70 23.70
N GLY A 23 -12.90 -13.40 23.55
CA GLY A 23 -13.75 -12.44 22.85
C GLY A 23 -13.60 -12.39 21.32
N VAL A 24 -12.72 -13.19 20.70
CA VAL A 24 -12.56 -13.21 19.23
C VAL A 24 -13.51 -14.24 18.62
N PRO A 25 -14.44 -13.84 17.72
CA PRO A 25 -15.30 -14.79 17.02
C PRO A 25 -14.49 -15.79 16.18
N GLU A 26 -14.98 -17.03 16.05
CA GLU A 26 -14.30 -18.08 15.25
C GLU A 26 -14.01 -17.65 13.81
N THR A 27 -14.88 -16.84 13.22
CA THR A 27 -14.72 -16.29 11.87
C THR A 27 -13.58 -15.27 11.75
N GLU A 28 -13.12 -14.72 12.87
CA GLU A 28 -12.03 -13.76 12.95
C GLU A 28 -10.70 -14.41 13.40
N THR A 29 -10.74 -15.61 13.97
CA THR A 29 -9.56 -16.34 14.46
C THR A 29 -8.44 -16.48 13.42
N PRO A 30 -8.69 -16.77 12.13
CA PRO A 30 -7.62 -16.88 11.13
C PRO A 30 -6.84 -15.58 10.89
N TYR A 31 -7.40 -14.43 11.28
CA TYR A 31 -6.84 -13.10 11.02
C TYR A 31 -6.20 -12.45 12.26
N VAL A 32 -6.22 -13.15 13.39
CA VAL A 32 -5.67 -12.68 14.67
C VAL A 32 -4.47 -13.52 15.04
N HIS A 33 -3.35 -12.86 15.30
CA HIS A 33 -2.07 -13.49 15.57
C HIS A 33 -1.50 -13.00 16.90
N PHE A 34 -0.62 -13.80 17.50
CA PHE A 34 0.08 -13.44 18.73
C PHE A 34 1.59 -13.63 18.52
N PRO A 35 2.26 -12.73 17.75
CA PRO A 35 3.69 -12.84 17.50
C PRO A 35 4.50 -12.67 18.80
N THR A 36 5.56 -13.46 18.95
CA THR A 36 6.50 -13.41 20.10
C THR A 36 7.91 -13.04 19.64
N PRO A 37 8.14 -11.79 19.19
CA PRO A 37 9.48 -11.33 18.80
C PRO A 37 10.40 -11.19 20.01
N ASN A 38 11.71 -11.27 19.78
CA ASN A 38 12.71 -11.29 20.86
C ASN A 38 12.80 -9.96 21.67
N THR A 39 12.32 -8.85 21.11
CA THR A 39 12.53 -7.49 21.65
C THR A 39 11.23 -6.76 22.01
N TYR A 40 10.06 -7.34 21.74
CA TYR A 40 8.78 -6.66 21.91
C TYR A 40 8.12 -7.06 23.24
N LYS A 41 7.67 -6.06 24.00
CA LYS A 41 7.19 -6.25 25.39
C LYS A 41 5.69 -6.55 25.50
N CYS A 42 4.99 -6.61 24.37
CA CYS A 42 3.52 -6.74 24.32
C CYS A 42 3.08 -8.20 24.16
N ALA A 43 3.39 -9.04 25.16
CA ALA A 43 2.96 -10.42 25.19
C ALA A 43 1.42 -10.53 25.07
N CYS A 44 0.95 -11.54 24.32
CA CYS A 44 -0.47 -11.82 24.13
C CYS A 44 -1.35 -10.67 23.59
N THR A 45 -0.76 -9.67 22.95
CA THR A 45 -1.55 -8.67 22.20
C THR A 45 -2.03 -9.28 20.87
N PRO A 46 -3.34 -9.24 20.55
CA PRO A 46 -3.83 -9.69 19.26
C PRO A 46 -3.38 -8.73 18.16
N VAL A 47 -2.73 -9.27 17.13
CA VAL A 47 -2.18 -8.52 16.00
C VAL A 47 -2.84 -8.97 14.70
N ARG A 48 -3.30 -8.00 13.91
CA ARG A 48 -3.87 -8.22 12.58
C ARG A 48 -2.87 -7.86 11.50
N PHE A 49 -2.73 -8.73 10.51
CA PHE A 49 -1.82 -8.51 9.40
C PHE A 49 -2.55 -7.85 8.23
N PHE A 50 -1.91 -6.84 7.62
CA PHE A 50 -2.45 -6.23 6.42
C PHE A 50 -1.39 -5.93 5.35
N ALA A 51 -1.86 -5.69 4.13
CA ALA A 51 -1.06 -5.10 3.05
C ALA A 51 -1.89 -4.08 2.26
N ILE A 52 -1.31 -2.90 2.01
CA ILE A 52 -1.89 -1.87 1.16
C ILE A 52 -1.40 -2.12 -0.27
N LEU A 53 -2.30 -2.58 -1.14
CA LEU A 53 -2.01 -2.81 -2.55
C LEU A 53 -2.43 -1.59 -3.37
N SER A 54 -1.50 -1.02 -4.13
CA SER A 54 -1.69 0.26 -4.82
C SER A 54 -0.87 0.34 -6.10
N MET A 55 -1.04 1.42 -6.86
CA MET A 55 -0.07 1.84 -7.88
C MET A 55 0.59 3.15 -7.48
N GLN A 56 1.75 3.47 -8.06
CA GLN A 56 2.41 4.76 -7.82
C GLN A 56 1.44 5.91 -8.16
N ARG A 57 1.51 6.98 -7.35
CA ARG A 57 0.69 8.20 -7.49
C ARG A 57 -0.83 7.99 -7.31
N SER A 58 -1.21 6.92 -6.60
CA SER A 58 -2.60 6.65 -6.20
C SER A 58 -2.92 7.10 -4.76
N GLY A 59 -2.07 7.92 -4.15
CA GLY A 59 -2.29 8.48 -2.81
C GLY A 59 -1.86 7.58 -1.65
N SER A 60 -1.30 6.41 -1.90
CA SER A 60 -0.95 5.42 -0.87
C SER A 60 0.12 5.88 0.12
N GLY A 61 1.03 6.78 -0.26
CA GLY A 61 1.94 7.43 0.70
C GLY A 61 1.22 8.33 1.70
N TRP A 62 0.21 9.10 1.27
CA TRP A 62 -0.61 9.89 2.18
C TRP A 62 -1.52 9.01 3.05
N PHE A 63 -2.19 8.04 2.44
CA PHE A 63 -3.03 7.08 3.15
C PHE A 63 -2.28 6.31 4.23
N GLU A 64 -1.07 5.84 3.93
CA GLU A 64 -0.20 5.19 4.91
C GLU A 64 0.12 6.09 6.12
N THR A 65 0.39 7.39 5.89
CA THR A 65 0.62 8.31 7.01
C THR A 65 -0.61 8.53 7.88
N LEU A 66 -1.82 8.45 7.30
CA LEU A 66 -3.06 8.49 8.08
C LEU A 66 -3.16 7.26 8.98
N LEU A 67 -2.94 6.06 8.43
CA LEU A 67 -2.96 4.83 9.22
C LEU A 67 -1.89 4.85 10.32
N ASN A 68 -0.67 5.28 9.99
CA ASN A 68 0.42 5.40 10.95
C ASN A 68 0.21 6.51 11.99
N SER A 69 -0.81 7.37 11.89
CA SER A 69 -1.16 8.27 13.01
C SER A 69 -1.95 7.57 14.12
N HIS A 70 -2.48 6.38 13.85
CA HIS A 70 -3.07 5.52 14.88
C HIS A 70 -1.96 4.92 15.77
N GLU A 71 -2.18 4.87 17.08
CA GLU A 71 -1.16 4.42 18.04
C GLU A 71 -0.83 2.92 17.90
N ASN A 72 -1.83 2.09 17.61
CA ASN A 72 -1.67 0.64 17.43
C ASN A 72 -1.50 0.14 15.99
N ILE A 73 -1.32 1.01 14.98
CA ILE A 73 -1.08 0.59 13.58
C ILE A 73 0.37 0.85 13.17
N SER A 74 1.06 -0.16 12.65
CA SER A 74 2.38 -0.05 12.06
C SER A 74 2.39 -0.49 10.58
N SER A 75 2.34 0.48 9.66
CA SER A 75 2.59 0.28 8.23
C SER A 75 4.04 0.62 7.89
N ASN A 76 4.77 -0.35 7.34
CA ASN A 76 6.23 -0.32 7.21
C ASN A 76 6.75 0.17 5.85
N GLY A 77 5.95 0.93 5.11
CA GLY A 77 6.35 1.49 3.82
C GLY A 77 6.46 0.45 2.70
N GLU A 78 7.15 0.84 1.63
CA GLU A 78 7.39 -0.01 0.46
C GLU A 78 8.61 -0.90 0.67
N ILE A 79 8.52 -1.87 1.58
CA ILE A 79 9.66 -2.75 1.89
C ILE A 79 10.16 -3.51 0.65
N PHE A 80 9.26 -3.81 -0.31
CA PHE A 80 9.57 -4.47 -1.57
C PHE A 80 9.98 -3.52 -2.70
N SER A 81 10.17 -2.23 -2.46
CA SER A 81 10.85 -1.34 -3.42
C SER A 81 12.31 -1.77 -3.65
N VAL A 82 12.91 -2.43 -2.65
CA VAL A 82 14.25 -3.04 -2.71
C VAL A 82 14.20 -4.34 -3.52
N LYS A 83 14.98 -4.40 -4.61
CA LYS A 83 14.95 -5.51 -5.57
C LYS A 83 15.29 -6.87 -4.95
N ASP A 84 16.30 -6.93 -4.09
CA ASP A 84 16.80 -8.19 -3.52
C ASP A 84 15.72 -8.93 -2.70
N ARG A 85 14.89 -8.17 -1.98
CA ARG A 85 13.77 -8.69 -1.18
C ARG A 85 12.66 -9.32 -2.01
N ARG A 86 12.62 -9.03 -3.32
CA ARG A 86 11.66 -9.58 -4.28
C ARG A 86 12.32 -10.31 -5.45
N SER A 87 13.54 -10.82 -5.23
CA SER A 87 14.31 -11.55 -6.25
C SER A 87 13.65 -12.86 -6.66
N ASN A 88 13.03 -13.56 -5.71
CA ASN A 88 12.24 -14.78 -5.88
C ASN A 88 11.20 -14.95 -4.75
N VAL A 89 10.36 -15.97 -4.84
CA VAL A 89 9.31 -16.28 -3.85
C VAL A 89 9.88 -16.50 -2.45
N THR A 90 11.01 -17.21 -2.32
CA THR A 90 11.65 -17.46 -1.02
C THR A 90 12.08 -16.17 -0.33
N ALA A 91 12.71 -15.24 -1.05
CA ALA A 91 13.10 -13.94 -0.52
C ALA A 91 11.88 -13.10 -0.10
N ILE A 92 10.79 -13.19 -0.87
CA ILE A 92 9.52 -12.54 -0.54
C ILE A 92 8.97 -13.09 0.78
N THR A 93 8.83 -14.41 0.89
CA THR A 93 8.25 -15.04 2.08
C THR A 93 9.09 -14.81 3.32
N GLN A 94 10.42 -14.88 3.22
CA GLN A 94 11.33 -14.55 4.33
C GLN A 94 11.17 -13.09 4.79
N THR A 95 11.01 -12.17 3.83
CA THR A 95 10.79 -10.75 4.15
C THR A 95 9.43 -10.54 4.83
N LEU A 96 8.37 -11.19 4.34
CA LEU A 96 7.03 -11.14 4.95
C LEU A 96 7.02 -11.77 6.35
N ASP A 97 7.69 -12.90 6.55
CA ASP A 97 7.78 -13.55 7.85
C ASP A 97 8.48 -12.65 8.86
N LYS A 98 9.59 -12.00 8.46
CA LYS A 98 10.26 -11.01 9.33
C LYS A 98 9.33 -9.85 9.71
N LEU A 99 8.52 -9.35 8.77
CA LEU A 99 7.53 -8.30 9.06
C LEU A 99 6.45 -8.77 10.02
N TYR A 100 5.78 -9.87 9.69
CA TYR A 100 4.59 -10.33 10.40
C TYR A 100 4.90 -11.04 11.71
N ASN A 101 6.14 -11.48 11.92
CA ASN A 101 6.61 -11.93 13.23
C ASN A 101 7.04 -10.75 14.14
N LEU A 102 6.88 -9.49 13.69
CA LEU A 102 7.31 -8.27 14.39
C LEU A 102 8.82 -8.16 14.63
N ASP A 103 9.62 -8.85 13.81
CA ASP A 103 11.10 -8.76 13.81
C ASP A 103 11.63 -7.65 12.87
N TRP A 104 10.72 -6.84 12.31
CA TRP A 104 11.03 -5.77 11.40
C TRP A 104 11.21 -4.43 12.11
N VAL A 105 12.44 -3.94 12.14
CA VAL A 105 12.77 -2.63 12.72
C VAL A 105 12.65 -1.55 11.65
N SER A 106 11.79 -0.56 11.90
CA SER A 106 11.63 0.61 11.03
C SER A 106 11.22 1.84 11.84
N SER A 107 11.18 3.01 11.19
CA SER A 107 10.64 4.23 11.79
C SER A 107 9.14 4.19 12.06
N ALA A 108 8.43 3.16 11.57
CA ALA A 108 7.02 2.92 11.87
C ALA A 108 6.81 2.10 13.15
N ALA A 109 7.88 1.69 13.84
CA ALA A 109 7.79 1.05 15.14
C ALA A 109 7.08 1.96 16.14
N LYS A 110 6.23 1.37 16.97
CA LYS A 110 5.40 2.07 17.95
C LYS A 110 5.96 1.89 19.34
N ASN A 111 5.81 2.93 20.17
CA ASN A 111 6.06 2.84 21.60
C ASN A 111 4.99 1.99 22.29
N GLU A 112 3.76 2.05 21.77
CA GLU A 112 2.62 1.26 22.22
C GLU A 112 2.57 -0.12 21.55
N CYS A 113 1.72 -0.99 22.10
CA CYS A 113 1.45 -2.30 21.54
C CYS A 113 0.74 -2.20 20.19
N THR A 114 1.28 -2.88 19.18
CA THR A 114 0.78 -2.91 17.82
C THR A 114 -0.37 -3.91 17.74
N ALA A 115 -1.54 -3.45 17.32
CA ALA A 115 -2.72 -4.28 17.07
C ALA A 115 -2.92 -4.56 15.57
N ALA A 116 -2.28 -3.78 14.69
CA ALA A 116 -2.21 -4.10 13.27
C ALA A 116 -0.85 -3.76 12.67
N VAL A 117 -0.26 -4.72 11.95
CA VAL A 117 1.03 -4.55 11.26
C VAL A 117 0.90 -4.87 9.79
N GLY A 118 1.56 -4.08 8.95
CA GLY A 118 1.50 -4.27 7.53
C GLY A 118 2.56 -3.51 6.76
N LEU A 119 2.36 -3.48 5.45
CA LEU A 119 3.22 -2.84 4.48
C LEU A 119 2.40 -2.19 3.37
N LYS A 120 3.08 -1.37 2.58
CA LYS A 120 2.59 -0.90 1.29
C LYS A 120 3.32 -1.64 0.17
N TRP A 121 2.59 -2.11 -0.82
CA TRP A 121 3.17 -2.82 -1.96
C TRP A 121 2.50 -2.38 -3.26
N MET A 122 3.31 -1.89 -4.19
CA MET A 122 2.80 -1.48 -5.49
C MET A 122 2.60 -2.71 -6.40
N LEU A 123 1.51 -2.75 -7.16
CA LEU A 123 1.17 -3.87 -8.05
C LEU A 123 2.30 -4.20 -9.05
N ASN A 124 3.01 -3.18 -9.52
CA ASN A 124 4.14 -3.32 -10.45
C ASN A 124 5.49 -3.61 -9.78
N GLN A 125 5.55 -3.81 -8.47
CA GLN A 125 6.79 -4.05 -7.70
C GLN A 125 7.00 -5.54 -7.40
N GLY A 126 6.86 -6.40 -8.42
CA GLY A 126 7.06 -7.85 -8.30
C GLY A 126 5.89 -8.62 -7.69
N LEU A 127 4.90 -7.94 -7.09
CA LEU A 127 3.68 -8.55 -6.56
C LEU A 127 2.96 -9.39 -7.62
N MET A 128 2.65 -8.80 -8.78
CA MET A 128 1.92 -9.49 -9.84
C MET A 128 2.70 -10.63 -10.50
N LYS A 129 4.03 -10.65 -10.37
CA LYS A 129 4.89 -11.72 -10.92
C LYS A 129 4.76 -13.03 -10.13
N HIS A 130 4.50 -12.94 -8.83
CA HIS A 130 4.42 -14.06 -7.89
C HIS A 130 3.06 -14.09 -7.19
N HIS A 131 1.99 -13.68 -7.89
CA HIS A 131 0.70 -13.40 -7.27
C HIS A 131 0.04 -14.65 -6.67
N GLN A 132 0.26 -15.83 -7.24
CA GLN A 132 -0.34 -17.08 -6.74
C GLN A 132 0.28 -17.45 -5.39
N GLU A 133 1.61 -17.48 -5.32
CA GLU A 133 2.35 -17.83 -4.12
C GLU A 133 2.14 -16.79 -3.01
N ILE A 134 2.03 -15.50 -3.38
CA ILE A 134 1.72 -14.43 -2.43
C ILE A 134 0.27 -14.54 -1.92
N ALA A 135 -0.69 -14.86 -2.78
CA ALA A 135 -2.08 -15.07 -2.37
C ALA A 135 -2.21 -16.28 -1.41
N GLU A 136 -1.49 -17.37 -1.69
CA GLU A 136 -1.42 -18.53 -0.79
C GLU A 136 -0.80 -18.15 0.57
N TYR A 137 0.30 -17.40 0.56
CA TYR A 137 0.91 -16.88 1.78
C TYR A 137 -0.08 -16.02 2.58
N PHE A 138 -0.74 -15.06 1.92
CA PHE A 138 -1.71 -14.17 2.58
C PHE A 138 -2.89 -14.90 3.18
N ASN A 139 -3.47 -15.89 2.47
CA ASN A 139 -4.54 -16.72 3.01
C ASN A 139 -4.07 -17.53 4.24
N ARG A 140 -2.93 -18.20 4.11
CA ARG A 140 -2.38 -19.02 5.20
C ARG A 140 -2.04 -18.20 6.43
N ARG A 141 -1.56 -16.97 6.24
CA ARG A 141 -1.13 -16.06 7.31
C ARG A 141 -2.20 -15.06 7.71
N GLY A 142 -3.44 -15.16 7.24
CA GLY A 142 -4.51 -14.25 7.67
C GLY A 142 -4.28 -12.78 7.30
N VAL A 143 -3.57 -12.49 6.19
CA VAL A 143 -3.29 -11.12 5.79
C VAL A 143 -4.50 -10.52 5.09
N SER A 144 -4.98 -9.38 5.61
CA SER A 144 -6.08 -8.61 5.01
C SER A 144 -5.56 -7.58 4.00
N LEU A 145 -6.25 -7.42 2.87
CA LEU A 145 -5.81 -6.50 1.82
C LEU A 145 -6.61 -5.21 1.82
N ILE A 146 -5.89 -4.09 1.68
CA ILE A 146 -6.48 -2.78 1.44
C ILE A 146 -6.05 -2.35 0.04
N PHE A 147 -6.95 -2.43 -0.93
CA PHE A 147 -6.70 -1.86 -2.25
C PHE A 147 -6.93 -0.35 -2.18
N LEU A 148 -5.92 0.44 -2.53
CA LEU A 148 -6.07 1.88 -2.75
C LEU A 148 -5.73 2.20 -4.20
N LEU A 149 -6.78 2.39 -4.99
CA LEU A 149 -6.72 2.68 -6.41
C LEU A 149 -7.03 4.15 -6.69
N ARG A 150 -6.83 4.60 -7.92
CA ARG A 150 -7.16 5.96 -8.35
C ARG A 150 -8.01 5.90 -9.61
N ARG A 151 -9.21 6.47 -9.58
CA ARG A 151 -10.14 6.41 -10.72
C ARG A 151 -9.65 7.26 -11.87
N ASN A 152 -9.19 8.47 -11.62
CA ASN A 152 -8.73 9.34 -12.70
C ASN A 152 -7.29 9.00 -13.08
N LEU A 153 -7.13 8.12 -14.07
CA LEU A 153 -5.83 7.67 -14.54
C LEU A 153 -5.05 8.73 -15.34
N LEU A 154 -5.73 9.68 -16.00
CA LEU A 154 -5.05 10.82 -16.64
C LEU A 154 -4.38 11.70 -15.58
N GLN A 155 -5.10 12.07 -14.53
CA GLN A 155 -4.55 12.85 -13.42
C GLN A 155 -3.45 12.10 -12.67
N ARG A 156 -3.58 10.76 -12.56
CA ARG A 156 -2.48 9.91 -12.06
C ARG A 156 -1.25 10.00 -12.97
N HIS A 157 -1.42 9.91 -14.28
CA HIS A 157 -0.35 9.97 -15.27
C HIS A 157 0.39 11.31 -15.23
N VAL A 158 -0.34 12.44 -15.20
CA VAL A 158 0.24 13.79 -14.97
C VAL A 158 1.10 13.79 -13.72
N SER A 159 0.59 13.20 -12.63
CA SER A 159 1.34 13.16 -11.38
C SER A 159 2.56 12.24 -11.41
N ILE A 160 2.63 11.25 -12.31
CA ILE A 160 3.82 10.43 -12.53
C ILE A 160 4.87 11.27 -13.26
N LEU A 161 4.48 11.91 -14.37
CA LEU A 161 5.37 12.76 -15.15
C LEU A 161 5.96 13.91 -14.33
N ALA A 162 5.15 14.59 -13.51
CA ALA A 162 5.64 15.65 -12.63
C ALA A 162 6.60 15.14 -11.55
N ASN A 163 6.35 13.95 -10.99
CA ASN A 163 7.25 13.35 -10.01
C ASN A 163 8.60 12.94 -10.64
N ASP A 164 8.57 12.43 -11.87
CA ASP A 164 9.79 12.04 -12.60
C ASP A 164 10.58 13.27 -13.06
N TYR A 165 9.89 14.35 -13.43
CA TYR A 165 10.54 15.65 -13.67
C TYR A 165 11.29 16.14 -12.44
N ASP A 166 10.65 16.20 -11.27
CA ASP A 166 11.32 16.60 -10.02
C ASP A 166 12.44 15.64 -9.62
N ARG A 167 12.36 14.35 -9.95
CA ARG A 167 13.48 13.42 -9.71
C ARG A 167 14.73 13.85 -10.46
N ASN A 168 14.57 14.39 -11.67
CA ASN A 168 15.66 14.79 -12.55
C ASN A 168 16.13 16.21 -12.24
N THR A 169 15.22 17.15 -11.99
CA THR A 169 15.53 18.58 -11.81
C THR A 169 15.73 18.97 -10.36
N LYS A 170 15.21 18.18 -9.41
CA LYS A 170 15.32 18.36 -7.96
C LYS A 170 14.91 19.77 -7.53
N GLN A 171 13.65 20.12 -7.82
CA GLN A 171 13.13 21.49 -7.80
C GLN A 171 13.16 22.13 -6.40
N LEU A 172 13.24 21.32 -5.34
CA LEU A 172 13.27 21.79 -3.95
C LEU A 172 14.70 21.75 -3.41
N ASN A 173 15.45 22.82 -3.66
CA ASN A 173 16.82 23.01 -3.18
C ASN A 173 17.75 21.84 -3.52
N GLY A 174 17.69 21.33 -4.75
CA GLY A 174 18.54 20.23 -5.19
C GLY A 174 18.14 18.87 -4.59
N THR A 175 16.95 18.75 -4.01
CA THR A 175 16.41 17.48 -3.48
C THR A 175 15.10 17.08 -4.17
N HIS A 176 14.99 15.81 -4.56
CA HIS A 176 13.72 15.21 -5.02
C HIS A 176 12.77 14.96 -3.85
N LYS A 177 11.48 15.32 -3.99
CA LYS A 177 10.45 15.06 -2.99
C LYS A 177 9.18 14.50 -3.63
N ALA A 178 8.92 13.21 -3.40
CA ALA A 178 7.66 12.56 -3.82
C ALA A 178 6.42 13.05 -3.04
N HIS A 179 6.64 13.56 -1.82
CA HIS A 179 5.63 14.10 -0.91
C HIS A 179 6.17 15.34 -0.20
N VAL A 180 5.29 16.28 0.13
CA VAL A 180 5.63 17.55 0.79
C VAL A 180 4.69 17.81 1.96
N HIS A 181 5.15 18.61 2.92
CA HIS A 181 4.40 18.99 4.12
C HIS A 181 4.00 20.48 4.14
N HIS A 182 4.49 21.27 3.20
CA HIS A 182 4.25 22.71 3.14
C HIS A 182 3.63 23.09 1.80
N ARG A 183 2.64 24.00 1.84
CA ARG A 183 1.94 24.47 0.62
C ARG A 183 2.89 25.12 -0.38
N GLY A 184 3.82 25.97 0.06
CA GLY A 184 4.78 26.60 -0.86
C GLY A 184 5.64 25.60 -1.65
N GLN A 185 6.03 24.47 -1.03
CA GLN A 185 6.75 23.41 -1.74
C GLN A 185 5.84 22.67 -2.73
N ALA A 186 4.57 22.42 -2.35
CA ALA A 186 3.58 21.86 -3.26
C ALA A 186 3.35 22.78 -4.47
N ASP A 187 3.29 24.09 -4.25
CA ASP A 187 3.09 25.07 -5.31
C ASP A 187 4.26 25.07 -6.30
N VAL A 188 5.51 24.99 -5.82
CA VAL A 188 6.70 24.87 -6.69
C VAL A 188 6.63 23.59 -7.54
N LEU A 189 6.36 22.44 -6.93
CA LEU A 189 6.27 21.17 -7.67
C LEU A 189 5.11 21.16 -8.69
N ALA A 190 4.00 21.82 -8.38
CA ALA A 190 2.83 21.91 -9.26
C ALA A 190 3.01 22.89 -10.43
N GLN A 191 4.12 23.64 -10.52
CA GLN A 191 4.38 24.53 -11.65
C GLN A 191 4.73 23.79 -12.93
N TYR A 192 5.31 22.59 -12.82
CA TYR A 192 5.65 21.80 -13.99
C TYR A 192 4.38 21.25 -14.66
N LYS A 193 4.24 21.53 -15.96
CA LYS A 193 3.17 21.01 -16.80
C LYS A 193 3.77 20.06 -17.83
N PRO A 194 3.54 18.75 -17.75
CA PRO A 194 3.99 17.85 -18.79
C PRO A 194 3.27 18.08 -20.12
N THR A 195 4.03 18.00 -21.20
CA THR A 195 3.51 17.68 -22.53
C THR A 195 3.30 16.16 -22.60
N ILE A 196 2.07 15.71 -22.83
CA ILE A 196 1.71 14.28 -22.85
C ILE A 196 1.83 13.73 -24.28
N ASP A 197 2.48 12.58 -24.43
CA ASP A 197 2.50 11.84 -25.69
C ASP A 197 1.12 11.22 -25.97
N THR A 198 0.36 11.88 -26.86
CA THR A 198 -1.00 11.46 -27.23
C THR A 198 -1.04 10.15 -28.00
N LYS A 199 0.06 9.76 -28.69
CA LYS A 199 0.12 8.50 -29.44
C LYS A 199 0.13 7.29 -28.51
N LEU A 200 0.71 7.43 -27.32
CA LEU A 200 0.83 6.37 -26.32
C LEU A 200 -0.20 6.46 -25.18
N LEU A 201 -0.90 7.59 -25.06
CA LEU A 201 -1.77 7.88 -23.91
C LEU A 201 -2.84 6.80 -23.67
N ILE A 202 -3.63 6.44 -24.68
CA ILE A 202 -4.70 5.44 -24.55
C ILE A 202 -4.12 4.08 -24.11
N ALA A 203 -2.97 3.68 -24.67
CA ALA A 203 -2.31 2.44 -24.33
C ALA A 203 -1.80 2.43 -22.88
N GLU A 204 -1.28 3.56 -22.40
CA GLU A 204 -0.83 3.74 -21.01
C GLU A 204 -2.00 3.68 -20.02
N LEU A 205 -3.11 4.36 -20.32
CA LEU A 205 -4.33 4.30 -19.51
C LEU A 205 -4.88 2.88 -19.45
N LYS A 206 -4.96 2.20 -20.59
CA LYS A 206 -5.41 0.80 -20.68
C LYS A 206 -4.52 -0.15 -19.88
N ARG A 207 -3.20 0.03 -19.93
CA ARG A 207 -2.25 -0.79 -19.16
C ARG A 207 -2.46 -0.60 -17.66
N SER A 208 -2.67 0.65 -17.22
CA SER A 208 -2.93 0.98 -15.82
C SER A 208 -4.24 0.37 -15.32
N ASP A 209 -5.33 0.48 -16.09
CA ASP A 209 -6.60 -0.15 -15.74
C ASP A 209 -6.49 -1.67 -15.68
N LYS A 210 -5.84 -2.27 -16.70
CA LYS A 210 -5.62 -3.71 -16.74
C LYS A 210 -4.83 -4.20 -15.52
N LEU A 211 -3.77 -3.50 -15.12
CA LEU A 211 -3.00 -3.88 -13.93
C LEU A 211 -3.84 -3.85 -12.65
N ALA A 212 -4.71 -2.85 -12.50
CA ALA A 212 -5.63 -2.76 -11.37
C ALA A 212 -6.63 -3.93 -11.36
N ALA A 213 -7.25 -4.19 -12.51
CA ALA A 213 -8.21 -5.28 -12.69
C ALA A 213 -7.56 -6.65 -12.44
N ASP A 214 -6.38 -6.89 -13.01
CA ASP A 214 -5.63 -8.14 -12.82
C ASP A 214 -5.24 -8.32 -11.33
N GLY A 215 -4.90 -7.24 -10.62
CA GLY A 215 -4.66 -7.27 -9.18
C GLY A 215 -5.90 -7.66 -8.36
N LEU A 216 -7.05 -7.02 -8.64
CA LEU A 216 -8.31 -7.36 -7.98
C LEU A 216 -8.72 -8.81 -8.23
N VAL A 217 -8.56 -9.30 -9.46
CA VAL A 217 -8.85 -10.70 -9.82
C VAL A 217 -7.88 -11.67 -9.15
N GLY A 218 -6.58 -11.37 -9.18
CA GLY A 218 -5.53 -12.23 -8.64
C GLY A 218 -5.66 -12.47 -7.14
N PHE A 219 -6.15 -11.47 -6.39
CA PHE A 219 -6.32 -11.55 -4.94
C PHE A 219 -7.78 -11.64 -4.49
N LYS A 220 -8.73 -11.96 -5.38
CA LYS A 220 -10.18 -11.99 -5.06
C LYS A 220 -10.58 -12.94 -3.93
N LYS A 221 -9.75 -13.95 -3.64
CA LYS A 221 -9.98 -14.93 -2.56
C LYS A 221 -9.45 -14.46 -1.20
N ILE A 222 -8.70 -13.36 -1.17
CA ILE A 222 -8.18 -12.79 0.08
C ILE A 222 -9.20 -11.81 0.64
N ARG A 223 -9.40 -11.83 1.96
CA ARG A 223 -10.21 -10.82 2.66
C ARG A 223 -9.69 -9.44 2.31
N SER A 224 -10.52 -8.61 1.69
CA SER A 224 -10.08 -7.31 1.17
C SER A 224 -11.16 -6.23 1.28
N ILE A 225 -10.69 -4.98 1.34
CA ILE A 225 -11.49 -3.77 1.14
C ILE A 225 -10.91 -3.00 -0.06
N VAL A 226 -11.78 -2.48 -0.93
CA VAL A 226 -11.39 -1.70 -2.11
C VAL A 226 -11.79 -0.25 -1.92
N LEU A 227 -10.78 0.62 -2.01
CA LEU A 227 -10.93 2.06 -1.88
C LEU A 227 -10.38 2.75 -3.13
N TYR A 228 -10.96 3.91 -3.41
CA TYR A 228 -10.44 4.81 -4.42
C TYR A 228 -10.02 6.11 -3.75
N TYR A 229 -8.88 6.65 -4.18
CA TYR A 229 -8.30 7.89 -3.67
C TYR A 229 -9.31 9.03 -3.61
N GLU A 230 -10.12 9.17 -4.65
CA GLU A 230 -11.15 10.21 -4.76
C GLU A 230 -12.20 10.12 -3.64
N ASP A 231 -12.57 8.90 -3.24
CA ASP A 231 -13.54 8.67 -2.16
C ASP A 231 -12.93 8.97 -0.79
N VAL A 232 -11.67 8.56 -0.57
CA VAL A 232 -10.98 8.79 0.71
C VAL A 232 -10.71 10.28 0.93
N VAL A 233 -10.46 11.04 -0.14
CA VAL A 233 -10.28 12.49 -0.07
C VAL A 233 -11.60 13.23 0.14
N SER A 234 -12.68 12.79 -0.49
CA SER A 234 -13.98 13.48 -0.42
C SER A 234 -14.81 13.10 0.80
N ASN A 235 -14.63 11.87 1.30
CA ASN A 235 -15.39 11.33 2.42
C ASN A 235 -14.48 10.65 3.45
N HIS A 236 -14.26 11.36 4.56
CA HIS A 236 -13.43 10.86 5.66
C HIS A 236 -14.00 9.62 6.37
N THR A 237 -15.30 9.31 6.23
CA THR A 237 -15.86 8.06 6.81
C THR A 237 -15.23 6.82 6.18
N LYS A 238 -14.62 6.92 5.00
CA LYS A 238 -13.85 5.83 4.39
C LYS A 238 -12.65 5.39 5.21
N LEU A 239 -12.12 6.25 6.09
CA LEU A 239 -11.07 5.86 7.02
C LEU A 239 -11.63 5.03 8.19
N THR A 240 -12.85 5.36 8.65
CA THR A 240 -13.60 4.55 9.63
C THR A 240 -13.85 3.15 9.08
N ASP A 241 -14.29 3.03 7.82
CA ASP A 241 -14.49 1.72 7.16
C ASP A 241 -13.21 0.86 7.21
N VAL A 242 -12.02 1.48 7.12
CA VAL A 242 -10.72 0.78 7.19
C VAL A 242 -10.39 0.34 8.62
N LEU A 243 -10.63 1.20 9.61
CA LEU A 243 -10.40 0.85 11.02
C LEU A 243 -11.34 -0.28 11.44
N ASP A 244 -12.61 -0.22 11.05
CA ASP A 244 -13.60 -1.27 11.28
C ASP A 244 -13.23 -2.58 10.55
N PHE A 245 -12.73 -2.47 9.32
CA PHE A 245 -12.24 -3.62 8.54
C PHE A 245 -11.06 -4.32 9.25
N LEU A 246 -10.14 -3.53 9.82
CA LEU A 246 -9.02 -4.00 10.62
C LEU A 246 -9.38 -4.27 12.10
N LYS A 247 -10.64 -4.09 12.50
CA LYS A 247 -11.13 -4.27 13.89
C LYS A 247 -10.35 -3.48 14.93
N LEU A 248 -10.06 -2.22 14.62
CA LEU A 248 -9.36 -1.29 15.50
C LEU A 248 -10.34 -0.24 16.06
N PRO A 249 -10.02 0.36 17.22
CA PRO A 249 -10.80 1.48 17.74
C PRO A 249 -10.89 2.63 16.73
N ASN A 250 -12.08 3.20 16.61
CA ASN A 250 -12.27 4.37 15.77
C ASN A 250 -11.64 5.61 16.42
N MET A 251 -10.75 6.28 15.69
CA MET A 251 -10.15 7.53 16.12
C MET A 251 -9.88 8.45 14.93
N LYS A 252 -9.66 9.73 15.22
CA LYS A 252 -9.31 10.71 14.18
C LYS A 252 -7.89 10.46 13.67
N LEU A 253 -7.78 10.07 12.40
CA LEU A 253 -6.49 9.95 11.70
C LEU A 253 -6.05 11.31 11.14
N SER A 254 -4.75 11.52 11.05
CA SER A 254 -4.17 12.78 10.58
C SER A 254 -2.92 12.55 9.73
N SER A 255 -2.65 13.48 8.81
CA SER A 255 -1.46 13.45 7.98
C SER A 255 -0.93 14.86 7.80
N ARG A 256 0.39 14.97 7.77
CA ARG A 256 1.10 16.21 7.41
C ARG A 256 1.30 16.36 5.91
N HIS A 257 0.93 15.36 5.08
CA HIS A 257 1.11 15.47 3.64
C HIS A 257 0.13 16.48 3.05
N VAL A 258 0.63 17.30 2.13
CA VAL A 258 -0.17 18.26 1.38
C VAL A 258 -0.32 17.77 -0.07
N LYS A 259 -1.52 17.92 -0.64
CA LYS A 259 -1.78 17.61 -2.05
C LYS A 259 -1.03 18.60 -2.94
N ILE A 260 -0.24 18.09 -3.88
CA ILE A 260 0.55 18.91 -4.82
C ILE A 260 -0.36 19.56 -5.87
N HIS A 261 -1.07 18.75 -6.67
CA HIS A 261 -1.96 19.27 -7.72
C HIS A 261 -3.34 19.61 -7.14
N THR A 262 -3.61 20.90 -6.97
CA THR A 262 -4.87 21.42 -6.40
C THR A 262 -5.77 22.14 -7.42
N LYS A 263 -5.19 22.63 -8.53
CA LYS A 263 -5.93 23.24 -9.67
C LYS A 263 -6.64 22.18 -10.52
N ARG A 264 -7.46 22.61 -11.48
CA ARG A 264 -8.15 21.73 -12.45
C ARG A 264 -7.14 20.96 -13.27
N LEU A 265 -7.49 19.76 -13.72
CA LEU A 265 -6.56 18.90 -14.47
C LEU A 265 -5.96 19.59 -15.70
N ARG A 266 -6.78 20.33 -16.45
CA ARG A 266 -6.33 21.09 -17.63
C ARG A 266 -5.21 22.09 -17.35
N ASP A 267 -5.15 22.61 -16.11
CA ASP A 267 -4.17 23.62 -15.74
C ASP A 267 -2.79 23.00 -15.48
N HIS A 268 -2.72 21.67 -15.37
CA HIS A 268 -1.50 20.88 -15.13
C HIS A 268 -0.99 20.15 -16.38
N ILE A 269 -1.53 20.43 -17.56
CA ILE A 269 -1.14 19.77 -18.82
C ILE A 269 -0.80 20.86 -19.83
N ASP A 270 0.36 20.74 -20.47
CA ASP A 270 0.85 21.75 -21.41
C ASP A 270 0.08 21.71 -22.74
N ASN A 271 -0.06 20.52 -23.35
CA ASN A 271 -0.81 20.29 -24.58
C ASN A 271 -2.25 19.80 -24.32
N TRP A 272 -3.00 20.50 -23.45
CA TRP A 272 -4.34 20.08 -23.04
C TRP A 272 -5.30 19.82 -24.20
N THR A 273 -5.30 20.68 -25.24
CA THR A 273 -6.20 20.54 -26.39
C THR A 273 -6.01 19.18 -27.08
N ASP A 274 -4.77 18.77 -27.32
CA ASP A 274 -4.46 17.50 -27.98
C ASP A 274 -4.88 16.31 -27.13
N VAL A 275 -4.62 16.39 -25.81
CA VAL A 275 -5.02 15.35 -24.85
C VAL A 275 -6.54 15.23 -24.79
N SER A 276 -7.25 16.37 -24.71
CA SER A 276 -8.72 16.41 -24.70
C SER A 276 -9.27 15.79 -25.97
N ASN A 277 -8.76 16.18 -27.15
CA ASN A 277 -9.17 15.62 -28.43
C ASN A 277 -8.91 14.11 -28.52
N THR A 278 -7.77 13.64 -28.00
CA THR A 278 -7.40 12.22 -28.01
C THR A 278 -8.33 11.36 -27.14
N LEU A 279 -8.80 11.90 -26.00
CA LEU A 279 -9.66 11.15 -25.09
C LEU A 279 -11.16 11.33 -25.37
N ASN A 280 -11.55 12.38 -26.09
CA ASN A 280 -12.94 12.62 -26.45
C ASN A 280 -13.48 11.47 -27.32
N GLY A 281 -14.68 10.98 -26.99
CA GLY A 281 -15.29 9.81 -27.65
C GLY A 281 -14.70 8.46 -27.24
N THR A 282 -13.71 8.42 -26.34
CA THR A 282 -13.16 7.17 -25.80
C THR A 282 -13.76 6.83 -24.44
N GLN A 283 -13.58 5.59 -23.97
CA GLN A 283 -13.98 5.19 -22.61
C GLN A 283 -13.30 6.01 -21.49
N TYR A 284 -12.21 6.72 -21.81
CA TYR A 284 -11.45 7.55 -20.87
C TYR A 284 -11.86 9.02 -20.89
N GLN A 285 -12.87 9.40 -21.68
CA GLN A 285 -13.35 10.79 -21.77
C GLN A 285 -13.70 11.37 -20.39
N SER A 286 -14.25 10.55 -19.49
CA SER A 286 -14.61 10.98 -18.14
C SER A 286 -13.42 11.49 -17.31
N PHE A 287 -12.19 11.10 -17.66
CA PHE A 287 -10.98 11.58 -16.98
C PHE A 287 -10.69 13.06 -17.25
N LEU A 288 -11.30 13.66 -18.27
CA LEU A 288 -11.16 15.09 -18.58
C LEU A 288 -11.87 16.00 -17.55
N ASN A 289 -12.76 15.44 -16.73
CA ASN A 289 -13.56 16.19 -15.74
C ASN A 289 -12.85 16.41 -14.39
N GLY A 290 -11.55 16.12 -14.31
CA GLY A 290 -10.76 16.11 -13.07
C GLY A 290 -10.03 17.39 -12.69
#